data_AF-A0A381WKP9-F1
#
_entry.id   AF-A0A381WKP9-F1
#
_cell.length_a   1.000
_cell.length_b   1.000
_cell.length_c   1.000
_cell.angle_alpha   90.00
_cell.angle_beta   90.00
_cell.angle_gamma   90.00
#
_symmetry.space_group_name_H-M   'P 1'
#
loop_
_entity.id
_entity.type
_entity.pdbx_description
1 polymer ?
#
loop_
_entity_poly.entity_id
_entity_poly.type
_entity_poly.pdbx_seq_one_letter_code
_entity_poly.pdbx_strand_id
1 'polypeptide(L)' 'MIELLTSNFVYLLIIVGICLLIFIPLLLGVIIALYADRKIWAAVQKRRGPNVVGPYGLFQIPADGLKF' A
#
# COMPACT_ATOMS: atom_id res chain seq x y z
N MET A 1 -37.21 1.09 16.94
CA MET A 1 -36.26 2.18 16.58
C MET A 1 -34.81 1.77 16.84
N ILE A 2 -34.49 1.19 18.00
CA ILE A 2 -33.12 0.71 18.33
C ILE A 2 -32.63 -0.40 17.40
N GLU A 3 -33.48 -1.39 17.07
CA GLU A 3 -33.10 -2.48 16.14
C GLU A 3 -32.70 -1.97 14.74
N LEU A 4 -33.43 -0.98 14.20
CA LEU A 4 -33.12 -0.36 12.91
C LEU A 4 -31.73 0.31 12.92
N LEU A 5 -31.37 0.96 14.03
CA LEU A 5 -30.09 1.66 14.18
C LEU A 5 -28.93 0.67 14.31
N THR A 6 -29.10 -0.44 15.05
CA THR A 6 -28.11 -1.54 15.10
C THR A 6 -27.94 -2.25 13.77
N SER A 7 -29.02 -2.54 13.04
CA SER A 7 -28.91 -3.15 11.71
C SER A 7 -28.14 -2.25 10.74
N ASN A 8 -28.47 -0.96 10.68
CA ASN A 8 -27.76 0.00 9.82
C ASN A 8 -26.27 0.13 10.17
N PHE A 9 -25.93 0.10 11.47
CA PHE A 9 -24.53 0.15 11.91
C PHE A 9 -23.74 -1.10 11.51
N VAL A 10 -24.36 -2.29 11.61
CA VAL A 10 -23.75 -3.55 11.15
C VAL A 10 -23.50 -3.53 9.64
N TYR A 11 -24.46 -3.06 8.84
CA TYR A 11 -24.27 -2.92 7.39
C TYR A 11 -23.13 -1.95 7.05
N LEU A 12 -23.03 -0.82 7.77
CA LEU A 12 -21.94 0.13 7.59
C LEU A 12 -20.58 -0.50 7.89
N LEU A 13 -20.46 -1.24 9.00
CA LEU A 13 -19.23 -1.96 9.35
C LEU A 13 -18.80 -2.97 8.29
N ILE A 14 -19.76 -3.72 7.74
CA ILE A 14 -19.51 -4.70 6.67
C ILE A 14 -19.02 -3.99 5.40
N ILE A 15 -19.67 -2.90 4.99
CA ILE A 15 -19.28 -2.13 3.80
C ILE A 15 -17.87 -1.55 3.96
N VAL A 16 -17.57 -0.96 5.12
CA VAL A 16 -16.23 -0.43 5.42
C VAL A 16 -15.19 -1.56 5.41
N GLY A 17 -15.51 -2.72 5.98
CA GLY A 17 -14.65 -3.89 5.96
C GLY A 17 -14.30 -4.36 4.55
N ILE A 18 -15.28 -4.43 3.64
CA ILE A 18 -15.08 -4.81 2.24
C ILE A 18 -14.23 -3.79 1.50
N CYS A 19 -14.50 -2.49 1.70
CA CYS A 19 -13.68 -1.42 1.12
C CYS A 19 -12.21 -1.54 1.55
N LEU A 20 -11.96 -1.73 2.85
CA LEU A 20 -10.60 -1.87 3.36
C LEU A 20 -9.89 -3.12 2.79
N LEU A 21 -10.62 -4.23 2.67
CA LEU A 21 -10.11 -5.50 2.17
C LEU A 21 -9.65 -5.41 0.71
N ILE A 22 -10.28 -4.55 -0.11
CA ILE A 22 -9.87 -4.30 -1.49
C ILE A 22 -8.77 -3.24 -1.54
N PHE A 23 -8.84 -2.22 -0.69
CA PHE A 23 -7.92 -1.09 -0.73
C PHE A 23 -6.50 -1.45 -0.25
N ILE A 24 -6.38 -2.28 0.78
CA ILE A 24 -5.08 -2.73 1.32
C ILE A 24 -4.22 -3.46 0.28
N PRO A 25 -4.69 -4.53 -0.41
CA PRO A 25 -3.88 -5.22 -1.40
C PRO A 25 -3.59 -4.35 -2.62
N LEU A 26 -4.48 -3.43 -2.97
CA LEU A 26 -4.24 -2.45 -4.04
C LEU A 26 -3.03 -1.57 -3.69
N LEU A 27 -3.00 -0.97 -2.50
CA LEU A 27 -1.89 -0.14 -2.03
C LEU A 27 -0.58 -0.92 -1.93
N LEU A 28 -0.62 -2.14 -1.39
CA LEU A 28 0.55 -3.02 -1.32
C LEU A 28 1.09 -3.37 -2.71
N GLY A 29 0.19 -3.67 -3.66
CA GLY A 29 0.56 -3.94 -5.05
C GLY A 29 1.28 -2.76 -5.69
N VAL A 30 0.76 -1.54 -5.49
CA VAL A 30 1.39 -0.31 -6.00
C VAL A 30 2.78 -0.09 -5.40
N ILE A 31 2.93 -0.28 -4.09
CA ILE A 31 4.24 -0.14 -3.41
C ILE A 31 5.26 -1.14 -3.98
N ILE A 32 4.87 -2.39 -4.20
CA ILE A 32 5.80 -3.40 -4.75
C ILE A 32 6.11 -3.12 -6.22
N ALA A 33 5.13 -2.70 -7.02
CA ALA A 33 5.32 -2.38 -8.43
C ALA A 33 6.34 -1.24 -8.62
N LEU A 34 6.18 -0.13 -7.88
CA LEU A 34 7.13 0.99 -7.94
C LEU A 34 8.54 0.58 -7.46
N TYR A 35 8.63 -0.32 -6.47
CA TYR A 35 9.93 -0.81 -5.98
C TYR A 35 10.62 -1.65 -7.06
N ALA A 36 9.85 -2.54 -7.69
CA ALA A 36 10.31 -3.41 -8.77
C ALA A 36 10.79 -2.58 -9.96
N ASP A 37 10.03 -1.58 -10.40
CA ASP A 37 10.43 -0.68 -11.48
C ASP A 37 11.82 -0.09 -11.21
N ARG A 38 12.00 0.57 -10.06
CA ARG A 38 13.30 1.19 -9.73
C ARG A 38 14.46 0.19 -9.68
N LYS A 39 14.21 -1.04 -9.24
CA LYS A 39 15.22 -2.09 -9.14
C LYS A 39 15.55 -2.73 -10.49
N ILE A 40 14.56 -2.93 -11.35
CA ILE A 40 14.73 -3.47 -12.71
C ILE A 40 15.51 -2.48 -13.57
N TRP A 41 15.12 -1.21 -13.59
CA TRP A 41 15.81 -0.17 -14.37
C TRP A 41 17.26 0.05 -13.90
N ALA A 42 17.52 -0.06 -12.60
CA ALA A 42 18.89 -0.01 -12.08
C ALA A 42 19.72 -1.22 -12.53
N ALA A 43 19.13 -2.42 -12.56
CA ALA A 43 19.80 -3.63 -13.04
C ALA A 43 20.15 -3.53 -14.54
N VAL A 44 19.24 -3.01 -15.38
CA VAL A 44 19.49 -2.78 -16.82
C VAL A 44 20.66 -1.83 -17.05
N GLN A 45 20.76 -0.77 -16.25
CA GLN A 45 21.81 0.25 -16.36
C GLN A 45 23.09 -0.12 -15.61
N LYS A 46 23.20 -1.35 -15.08
CA LYS A 46 24.34 -1.84 -14.29
C LYS A 46 24.74 -0.89 -13.15
N ARG A 47 23.76 -0.21 -12.55
CA ARG A 47 23.92 0.65 -11.36
C ARG A 47 23.20 0.05 -10.17
N ARG A 48 23.61 0.43 -8.96
CA ARG A 48 22.93 -0.01 -7.74
C ARG A 48 21.56 0.69 -7.67
N GLY A 49 20.50 -0.11 -7.51
CA GLY A 49 19.15 0.37 -7.24
C GLY A 49 18.97 0.90 -5.82
N PRO A 50 17.74 1.19 -5.38
CA PRO A 50 17.46 1.74 -4.05
C PRO A 50 18.03 0.83 -2.95
N ASN A 51 18.94 1.36 -2.12
CA ASN A 51 19.63 0.60 -1.07
C ASN A 51 19.87 1.40 0.24
N VAL A 52 19.28 2.59 0.39
CA VAL A 52 19.63 3.53 1.48
C VAL A 52 18.56 3.58 2.58
N VAL A 53 17.27 3.58 2.24
CA VAL A 53 16.16 3.60 3.21
C VAL A 53 15.61 2.19 3.43
N GLY A 54 16.21 1.48 4.39
CA GLY A 54 15.81 0.14 4.85
C GLY A 54 16.64 -1.03 4.29
N PRO A 55 16.48 -2.26 4.83
CA PRO A 55 17.09 -3.45 4.25
C PRO A 55 16.62 -3.61 2.80
N TYR A 56 17.56 -3.63 1.86
CA TYR A 56 17.30 -3.63 0.41
C TYR A 56 16.46 -2.46 -0.13
N GLY A 57 16.32 -1.34 0.59
CA GLY A 57 15.57 -0.17 0.13
C GLY A 57 14.04 -0.33 0.14
N LEU A 58 13.50 -1.30 0.88
CA LEU A 58 12.05 -1.57 0.95
C LEU A 58 11.24 -0.40 1.51
N PHE A 59 11.82 0.40 2.41
CA PHE A 59 11.15 1.56 3.00
C PHE A 59 11.23 2.81 2.12
N GLN A 60 11.81 2.74 0.92
CA GLN A 60 11.94 3.90 0.03
C GLN A 60 10.59 4.49 -0.37
N ILE A 61 9.58 3.69 -0.66
CA ILE A 61 8.28 4.17 -1.15
C ILE A 61 7.40 4.76 -0.04
N PRO A 62 7.29 4.16 1.15
CA PRO A 62 6.64 4.85 2.27
C PRO A 62 7.42 6.12 2.68
N ALA A 63 8.75 6.13 2.59
CA ALA A 63 9.54 7.35 2.83
C ALA A 63 9.30 8.44 1.77
N ASP A 64 9.16 8.06 0.49
CA ASP A 64 8.81 9.00 -0.58
C ASP A 64 7.39 9.56 -0.41
N GLY A 65 6.45 8.76 0.10
CA GLY A 65 5.08 9.21 0.40
C GLY A 65 5.01 10.17 1.59
N LEU A 66 5.85 9.98 2.62
CA LEU A 66 5.94 10.85 3.79
C LEU A 66 6.69 12.16 3.54
N LYS A 67 7.39 12.29 2.40
CA LYS A 67 8.12 13.50 2.04
C LYS A 67 7.23 14.61 1.45
N PHE A 68 5.98 14.29 1.10
CA PHE A 68 4.98 15.26 0.66
C PHE A 68 4.39 16.05 1.82
#